data_AF-A0A5Q4EIK6-F1
#
_entry.id   AF-A0A5Q4EIK6-F1
#
_cell.length_a   1.000
_cell.length_b   1.000
_cell.length_c   1.000
_cell.angle_alpha   90.00
_cell.angle_beta   90.00
_cell.angle_gamma   90.00
#
_symmetry.space_group_name_H-M   'P 1'
#
loop_
_entity.id
_entity.type
_entity.pdbx_description
1 polymer ?
#
loop_
_entity_poly.entity_id
_entity_poly.type
_entity_poly.pdbx_seq_one_letter_code
_entity_poly.pdbx_strand_id
1 'polypeptide(L)'
;YRLLQQVTMHGQWEAWIMYMLTAVKETAIETLRKVNAIHDLLKYTVELVRTNAPEVYSRDLIDMLFVQPYCKISFLVDAGIASRNTASKYLNRLVELDLLKKEQLGSESLYLNKNLYELLSNENSSHRI
;
A
#
# COMPACT_ATOMS: atom_id res chain seq x y z
N TYR A 1 6.93 -14.14 -25.42
CA TYR A 1 6.22 -14.99 -26.40
C TYR A 1 7.06 -16.09 -27.07
N ARG A 2 8.40 -16.07 -27.02
CA ARG A 2 9.26 -17.08 -27.68
C ARG A 2 9.04 -18.53 -27.25
N LEU A 3 8.87 -18.79 -25.95
CA LEU A 3 8.77 -20.16 -25.43
C LEU A 3 7.43 -20.83 -25.76
N LEU A 4 6.33 -20.07 -25.80
CA LEU A 4 5.02 -20.58 -26.21
C LEU A 4 5.01 -21.06 -27.67
N GLN A 5 5.72 -20.33 -28.56
CA GLN A 5 5.84 -20.68 -29.96
C GLN A 5 6.68 -21.97 -30.17
N GLN A 6 7.71 -22.18 -29.34
CA GLN A 6 8.56 -23.38 -29.39
C GLN A 6 7.83 -24.65 -28.92
N VAL A 7 6.88 -24.53 -27.99
CA VAL A 7 5.99 -25.64 -27.61
C VAL A 7 5.14 -26.08 -28.80
N THR A 8 4.53 -25.13 -29.51
CA THR A 8 3.67 -25.41 -30.67
C THR A 8 4.42 -26.02 -31.85
N MET A 9 5.66 -25.56 -32.11
CA MET A 9 6.42 -25.97 -33.30
C MET A 9 7.33 -27.19 -33.06
N HIS A 10 7.80 -27.40 -31.82
CA HIS A 10 8.83 -28.40 -31.52
C HIS A 10 8.54 -29.27 -30.30
N GLY A 11 7.36 -29.15 -29.66
CA GLY A 11 6.98 -29.98 -28.51
C GLY A 11 7.82 -29.74 -27.25
N GLN A 12 8.47 -28.59 -27.12
CA GLN A 12 9.39 -28.26 -26.02
C GLN A 12 8.67 -27.89 -24.71
N TRP A 13 7.85 -28.80 -24.19
CA TRP A 13 7.03 -28.59 -22.98
C TRP A 13 7.86 -28.34 -21.71
N GLU A 14 8.99 -29.05 -21.56
CA GLU A 14 9.83 -28.94 -20.35
C GLU A 14 10.35 -27.52 -20.12
N ALA A 15 10.91 -26.89 -21.16
CA ALA A 15 11.42 -25.52 -21.08
C ALA A 15 10.32 -24.49 -20.76
N TRP A 16 9.11 -24.70 -21.31
CA TRP A 16 7.96 -23.86 -21.00
C TRP A 16 7.47 -24.02 -19.57
N ILE A 17 7.37 -25.26 -19.07
CA ILE A 17 6.98 -25.55 -17.69
C ILE A 17 7.99 -24.95 -16.71
N MET A 18 9.29 -25.13 -16.96
CA MET A 18 10.35 -24.55 -16.11
C MET A 18 10.29 -23.02 -16.09
N TYR A 19 9.99 -22.38 -17.22
CA TYR A 19 9.78 -20.95 -17.28
C TYR A 19 8.57 -20.51 -16.45
N MET A 20 7.42 -21.18 -16.58
CA MET A 20 6.22 -20.86 -15.82
C MET A 20 6.43 -21.07 -14.31
N LEU A 21 7.06 -22.17 -13.90
CA LEU A 21 7.40 -22.42 -12.50
C LEU A 21 8.35 -21.36 -11.94
N THR A 22 9.31 -20.90 -12.73
CA THR A 22 10.23 -19.84 -12.34
C THR A 22 9.50 -18.51 -12.15
N ALA A 23 8.65 -18.12 -13.10
CA ALA A 23 7.85 -16.90 -13.01
C ALA A 23 6.91 -16.92 -11.79
N VAL A 24 6.24 -18.03 -11.52
CA VAL A 24 5.39 -18.19 -10.32
C VAL A 24 6.22 -18.08 -9.04
N LYS A 25 7.39 -18.73 -8.98
CA LYS A 25 8.29 -18.65 -7.82
C LYS A 25 8.74 -17.22 -7.57
N GLU A 26 9.19 -16.52 -8.59
CA GLU A 26 9.71 -15.15 -8.49
C GLU A 26 8.61 -14.18 -8.04
N THR A 27 7.45 -14.22 -8.69
CA THR A 27 6.30 -13.38 -8.32
C THR A 27 5.77 -13.68 -6.92
N ALA A 28 5.76 -14.94 -6.48
CA ALA A 28 5.38 -15.31 -5.12
C ALA A 28 6.36 -14.77 -4.07
N ILE A 29 7.67 -14.89 -4.31
CA ILE A 29 8.70 -14.36 -3.41
C ILE A 29 8.60 -12.83 -3.31
N GLU A 30 8.42 -12.15 -4.43
CA GLU A 30 8.27 -10.70 -4.47
C GLU A 30 6.99 -10.24 -3.76
N THR A 31 5.87 -10.91 -4.00
CA THR A 31 4.61 -10.65 -3.30
C THR A 31 4.77 -10.83 -1.80
N LEU A 32 5.43 -11.91 -1.35
CA LEU A 32 5.68 -12.16 0.06
C LEU A 32 6.54 -11.06 0.71
N ARG A 33 7.60 -10.62 0.03
CA ARG A 33 8.43 -9.51 0.51
C ARG A 33 7.62 -8.23 0.69
N LYS A 34 6.73 -7.90 -0.25
CA LYS A 34 5.87 -6.71 -0.14
C LYS A 34 4.89 -6.83 1.02
N VAL A 35 4.20 -7.95 1.16
CA VAL A 35 3.25 -8.18 2.26
C VAL A 35 3.95 -8.02 3.61
N ASN A 36 5.15 -8.58 3.76
CA ASN A 36 5.93 -8.44 4.99
C ASN A 36 6.33 -6.98 5.24
N ALA A 37 6.80 -6.26 4.22
CA ALA A 37 7.18 -4.86 4.36
C ALA A 37 5.98 -3.96 4.74
N ILE A 38 4.80 -4.19 4.15
CA ILE A 38 3.57 -3.47 4.51
C ILE A 38 3.20 -3.76 5.97
N HIS A 39 3.28 -5.02 6.37
CA HIS A 39 2.97 -5.44 7.74
C HIS A 39 3.93 -4.83 8.77
N ASP A 40 5.22 -4.74 8.46
CA ASP A 40 6.21 -4.11 9.34
C ASP A 40 5.99 -2.59 9.42
N LEU A 41 5.66 -1.94 8.29
CA LEU A 41 5.27 -0.52 8.26
C LEU A 41 4.02 -0.28 9.11
N LEU A 42 3.01 -1.14 9.02
CA LEU A 42 1.78 -1.06 9.82
C LEU A 42 2.11 -1.14 11.32
N LYS A 43 2.93 -2.10 11.74
CA LYS A 43 3.36 -2.23 13.15
C LYS A 43 4.08 -0.98 13.64
N TYR A 44 5.01 -0.46 12.83
CA TYR A 44 5.72 0.78 13.15
C TYR A 44 4.75 1.96 13.30
N THR A 45 3.81 2.14 12.37
CA THR A 45 2.82 3.21 12.43
C THR A 45 1.90 3.09 13.65
N VAL A 46 1.46 1.87 14.00
CA VAL A 46 0.66 1.64 15.22
C VAL A 46 1.41 2.12 16.46
N GLU A 47 2.68 1.72 16.61
CA GLU A 47 3.47 2.07 17.79
C GLU A 47 3.75 3.58 17.86
N LEU A 48 4.08 4.20 16.72
CA LEU A 48 4.34 5.62 16.63
C LEU A 48 3.11 6.45 17.01
N VAL A 49 1.92 6.10 16.49
CA VAL A 49 0.68 6.82 16.78
C VAL A 49 0.23 6.59 18.22
N ARG A 50 0.32 5.36 18.73
CA ARG A 50 0.00 5.07 20.15
C ARG A 50 0.86 5.89 21.11
N THR A 51 2.13 6.08 20.79
CA THR A 51 3.07 6.80 21.65
C THR A 51 2.93 8.32 21.54
N ASN A 52 2.76 8.86 20.33
CA ASN A 52 2.87 10.31 20.07
C ASN A 52 1.52 11.03 19.86
N ALA A 53 0.44 10.28 19.59
CA ALA A 53 -0.92 10.82 19.46
C ALA A 53 -1.97 9.80 19.95
N PRO A 54 -1.91 9.37 21.23
CA PRO A 54 -2.86 8.40 21.80
C PRO A 54 -4.32 8.87 21.69
N GLU A 55 -4.57 10.17 21.67
CA GLU A 55 -5.90 10.79 21.52
C GLU A 55 -6.52 10.60 20.12
N VAL A 56 -5.70 10.30 19.11
CA VAL A 56 -6.12 10.03 17.73
C VAL A 56 -6.14 8.53 17.44
N TYR A 57 -5.43 7.73 18.23
CA TYR A 57 -5.26 6.31 17.98
C TYR A 57 -6.59 5.55 18.07
N SER A 58 -6.93 4.87 16.97
CA SER A 58 -7.84 3.73 16.97
C SER A 58 -7.33 2.69 15.97
N ARG A 59 -7.61 1.40 16.21
CA ARG A 59 -7.19 0.34 15.29
C ARG A 59 -7.81 0.56 13.91
N ASP A 60 -9.10 0.90 13.87
CA ASP A 60 -9.85 1.13 12.64
C ASP A 60 -9.30 2.31 11.84
N LEU A 61 -8.84 3.39 12.50
CA LEU A 61 -8.21 4.51 11.80
C LEU A 61 -6.92 4.08 11.11
N ILE A 62 -6.04 3.38 11.84
CA ILE A 62 -4.78 2.91 11.25
C ILE A 62 -5.08 1.96 10.09
N ASP A 63 -5.97 0.99 10.27
CA ASP A 63 -6.32 0.05 9.20
C ASP A 63 -6.85 0.79 7.97
N MET A 64 -7.69 1.83 8.16
CA MET A 64 -8.19 2.65 7.06
C MET A 64 -7.08 3.34 6.25
N LEU A 65 -5.98 3.75 6.90
CA LEU A 65 -4.83 4.37 6.23
C LEU A 65 -3.96 3.37 5.45
N PHE A 66 -4.21 2.06 5.62
CA PHE A 66 -3.52 0.98 4.93
C PHE A 66 -4.39 0.24 3.91
N VAL A 67 -5.70 0.55 3.82
CA VAL A 67 -6.56 0.06 2.74
C VAL A 67 -6.13 0.66 1.39
N GLN A 68 -5.84 1.96 1.37
CA GLN A 68 -5.31 2.68 0.21
C GLN A 68 -4.32 3.77 0.64
N PRO A 69 -3.30 4.11 -0.16
CA PRO A 69 -2.34 5.16 0.18
C PRO A 69 -2.96 6.55 0.30
N TYR A 70 -4.09 6.79 -0.36
CA TYR A 70 -4.82 8.05 -0.29
C TYR A 70 -6.05 7.90 0.59
N CYS A 71 -6.22 8.84 1.50
CA CYS A 71 -7.36 8.93 2.39
C CYS A 71 -8.06 10.29 2.26
N LYS A 72 -9.37 10.30 2.50
CA LYS A 72 -10.21 11.50 2.55
C LYS A 72 -10.94 11.54 3.89
N ILE A 73 -11.37 12.74 4.28
CA ILE A 73 -12.24 12.90 5.46
C ILE A 73 -13.52 12.06 5.33
N SER A 74 -14.13 12.02 4.14
CA SER A 74 -15.34 11.24 3.90
C SER A 74 -15.15 9.75 4.21
N PHE A 75 -13.99 9.19 3.90
CA PHE A 75 -13.71 7.77 4.13
C PHE A 75 -13.82 7.37 5.62
N LEU A 76 -13.35 8.23 6.52
CA LEU A 76 -13.48 8.00 7.97
C LEU A 76 -14.93 8.16 8.45
N VAL A 77 -15.68 9.07 7.81
CA VAL A 77 -17.09 9.31 8.14
C VAL A 77 -17.95 8.14 7.67
N ASP A 78 -17.75 7.71 6.42
CA ASP A 78 -18.50 6.62 5.79
C ASP A 78 -18.24 5.28 6.50
N ALA A 79 -17.02 5.08 7.00
CA ALA A 79 -16.65 3.93 7.82
C ALA A 79 -17.10 4.03 9.29
N GLY A 80 -17.74 5.14 9.71
CA GLY A 80 -18.19 5.34 11.08
C GLY A 80 -17.07 5.55 12.11
N ILE A 81 -15.84 5.78 11.66
CA ILE A 81 -14.64 5.94 12.52
C ILE A 81 -14.72 7.25 13.30
N ALA A 82 -15.19 8.32 12.66
CA ALA A 82 -15.21 9.65 13.26
C ALA A 82 -16.22 10.59 12.57
N SER A 83 -16.74 11.57 13.31
CA SER A 83 -17.47 12.69 12.72
C SER A 83 -16.56 13.48 11.78
N ARG A 84 -17.12 14.23 10.81
CA ARG A 84 -16.34 15.04 9.85
C ARG A 84 -15.30 15.94 10.52
N ASN A 85 -15.68 16.61 11.61
CA ASN A 85 -14.79 17.50 12.35
C ASN A 85 -13.68 16.72 13.06
N THR A 86 -14.02 15.58 13.66
CA THR A 86 -13.06 14.71 14.33
C THR A 86 -12.09 14.06 13.33
N ALA A 87 -12.59 13.55 12.21
CA ALA A 87 -11.80 12.99 11.11
C ALA A 87 -10.79 14.00 10.55
N SER A 88 -11.21 15.24 10.34
CA SER A 88 -10.31 16.33 9.93
C SER A 88 -9.19 16.55 10.96
N LYS A 89 -9.52 16.62 12.25
CA LYS A 89 -8.53 16.76 13.33
C LYS A 89 -7.55 15.60 13.37
N TYR A 90 -8.05 14.37 13.29
CA TYR A 90 -7.24 13.15 13.29
C TYR A 90 -6.25 13.14 12.13
N LEU A 91 -6.73 13.36 10.90
CA LEU A 91 -5.87 13.34 9.73
C LEU A 91 -4.84 14.47 9.74
N ASN A 92 -5.20 15.68 10.21
CA ASN A 92 -4.23 16.77 10.35
C ASN A 92 -3.18 16.47 11.45
N ARG A 93 -3.57 15.83 12.56
CA ARG A 93 -2.63 15.41 13.61
C ARG A 93 -1.62 14.39 13.09
N LEU A 94 -2.06 13.47 12.22
CA LEU A 94 -1.17 12.52 11.56
C LEU A 94 -0.25 13.18 10.51
N VAL A 95 -0.65 14.32 9.93
CA VAL A 95 0.23 15.14 9.10
C VAL A 95 1.31 15.82 9.95
N GLU A 96 0.97 16.29 11.16
CA GLU A 96 1.96 16.85 12.09
C GLU A 96 3.01 15.83 12.56
N LEU A 97 2.64 14.55 12.60
CA LEU A 97 3.56 13.43 12.87
C LEU A 97 4.34 12.95 11.62
N ASP A 98 4.23 13.64 10.49
CA ASP A 98 4.83 13.29 9.20
C ASP A 98 4.45 11.88 8.67
N LEU A 99 3.34 11.31 9.17
CA LEU A 99 2.80 10.04 8.66
C LEU A 99 1.97 10.25 7.39
N LEU A 100 1.33 11.40 7.27
CA LEU A 100 0.50 11.77 6.13
C LEU A 100 0.98 13.08 5.51
N LYS A 101 0.79 13.24 4.22
CA LYS A 101 0.92 14.53 3.52
C LYS A 101 -0.45 14.99 3.05
N LYS A 102 -0.82 16.20 3.44
CA LYS A 102 -2.04 16.85 2.97
C LYS A 102 -1.82 17.46 1.59
N GLU A 103 -2.70 17.16 0.66
CA GLU A 103 -2.74 17.73 -0.69
C GLU A 103 -4.15 18.23 -0.98
N GLN A 104 -4.27 19.42 -1.59
CA GLN A 104 -5.57 19.98 -1.94
C GLN A 104 -5.90 19.61 -3.39
N LEU A 105 -7.01 18.91 -3.60
CA LEU A 105 -7.49 18.55 -4.93
C LEU A 105 -8.89 19.14 -5.13
N GLY A 106 -8.93 20.29 -5.78
CA GLY A 106 -10.16 21.09 -5.91
C GLY A 106 -10.69 21.52 -4.53
N SER A 107 -11.96 21.22 -4.26
CA SER A 107 -12.60 21.54 -2.97
C SER A 107 -12.30 20.54 -1.86
N GLU A 108 -11.69 19.39 -2.16
CA GLU A 108 -11.44 18.34 -1.17
C GLU A 108 -9.96 18.25 -0.79
N SER A 109 -9.70 17.96 0.50
CA SER A 109 -8.37 17.63 0.97
C SER A 109 -8.13 16.12 0.90
N LEU A 110 -7.04 15.73 0.25
CA LEU A 110 -6.48 14.38 0.23
C LEU A 110 -5.34 14.26 1.24
N TYR A 111 -5.21 13.09 1.83
CA TYR A 111 -4.17 12.75 2.79
C TYR A 111 -3.42 11.52 2.28
N LEU A 112 -2.16 11.69 1.91
CA LEU A 112 -1.30 10.66 1.34
C LEU A 112 -0.42 10.03 2.42
N ASN A 113 -0.55 8.73 2.63
CA ASN A 113 0.42 7.91 3.35
C ASN A 113 1.62 7.66 2.42
N LYS A 114 2.62 8.55 2.49
CA LYS A 114 3.81 8.52 1.62
C LYS A 114 4.57 7.20 1.75
N ASN A 115 4.80 6.74 2.98
CA ASN A 115 5.58 5.53 3.23
C ASN A 115 4.91 4.30 2.59
N LEU A 116 3.59 4.20 2.70
CA LEU A 116 2.85 3.13 2.03
C LEU A 116 2.86 3.30 0.51
N TYR A 117 2.69 4.53 0.01
CA TYR A 117 2.75 4.81 -1.42
C TYR A 117 4.10 4.42 -2.03
N GLU A 118 5.21 4.81 -1.40
CA GLU A 118 6.57 4.46 -1.84
C GLU A 118 6.79 2.95 -1.84
N LEU A 119 6.33 2.26 -0.79
CA LEU A 119 6.40 0.81 -0.69
C LEU A 119 5.67 0.11 -1.83
N LEU A 120 4.48 0.61 -2.21
CA LEU A 120 3.69 0.07 -3.31
C LEU A 120 4.16 0.53 -4.71
N SER A 121 4.81 1.69 -4.81
CA SER A 121 5.17 2.31 -6.10
C SER A 121 6.60 2.01 -6.58
N ASN A 122 7.47 1.48 -5.71
CA ASN A 122 8.84 1.08 -6.04
C ASN A 122 8.97 -0.04 -7.11
N GLU A 123 7.93 -0.30 -7.89
CA GLU A 123 7.92 -1.25 -9.01
C GLU A 123 8.08 -0.63 -10.41
N ASN A 124 7.94 0.68 -10.60
CA ASN A 124 7.98 1.24 -11.96
C ASN A 124 9.36 1.67 -12.47
N SER A 125 10.43 1.55 -11.67
CA SER A 125 11.76 2.06 -12.04
C SER A 125 12.76 0.99 -12.52
N SER A 126 12.39 -0.30 -12.54
CA SER A 126 13.32 -1.38 -12.89
C SER A 126 12.87 -2.31 -14.03
N HIS A 127 11.76 -2.00 -14.71
CA HIS A 127 11.34 -2.70 -15.93
C HIS A 127 11.07 -1.70 -17.07
N ARG A 128 12.06 -0.88 -17.39
CA ARG A 128 12.23 -0.35 -18.75
C ARG A 128 13.43 -1.05 -19.36
N ILE A 129 13.15 -2.17 -20.02
CA ILE A 129 14.04 -2.81 -21.00
C ILE A 129 13.73 -2.20 -22.36
#